data_AF-A0A352YU66-F1
#
_entry.id   AF-A0A352YU66-F1
#
_cell.length_a   1.000
_cell.length_b   1.000
_cell.length_c   1.000
_cell.angle_alpha   90.00
_cell.angle_beta   90.00
_cell.angle_gamma   90.00
#
_symmetry.space_group_name_H-M   'P 1'
#
loop_
_entity.id
_entity.type
_entity.pdbx_description
1 polymer ?
#
loop_
_entity_poly.entity_id
_entity_poly.type
_entity_poly.pdbx_seq_one_letter_code
_entity_poly.pdbx_strand_id
1 'polypeptide(L)'
;MTFAELRDFLASTMRMSHIYQPLLIKSLIESGGISTIRQLAANFLASDESQILYYEKRLKEMPIKVLSKHGIIARDGELVSLKVRKMTLEQKAEIKKLCEQKIQEFIVSRGLSTWDYRLLDDTAVSDVLRYQVLKEAKGRCALCGITIDDKPLDIDHIIPKAKGGKTVYENLQVLCSTCNRTKRDTDDTDFRKIIAEDYKEDCIFCKKSRGGKILHENDYAFATLDGYPVSEGHTLIIPKRHFSDYFDITQKEHIAVHDIIRIRRKELLRSDSSIEGFNTGANSGEVAGQTIWHCHIHLIPRRKGDTLNPRGGVRGVIPHRMNY
;
A
#
# COMPACT_ATOMS: atom_id res chain seq x y z
N MET A 1 -9.38 43.23 8.14
CA MET A 1 -9.02 42.46 9.33
C MET A 1 -8.04 43.28 10.16
N THR A 2 -8.24 43.39 11.46
CA THR A 2 -7.35 44.10 12.39
C THR A 2 -6.28 43.17 12.98
N PHE A 3 -5.22 43.73 13.57
CA PHE A 3 -4.22 42.93 14.30
C PHE A 3 -4.85 42.13 15.45
N ALA A 4 -5.84 42.72 16.15
CA ALA A 4 -6.55 42.05 17.24
C ALA A 4 -7.32 40.82 16.75
N GLU A 5 -7.95 40.91 15.57
CA GLU A 5 -8.65 39.79 14.93
C GLU A 5 -7.67 38.69 14.47
N LEU A 6 -6.54 39.04 13.85
CA LEU A 6 -5.54 38.05 13.43
C LEU A 6 -4.90 37.34 14.63
N ARG A 7 -4.63 38.08 15.71
CA ARG A 7 -4.09 37.52 16.95
C ARG A 7 -5.08 36.58 17.62
N ASP A 8 -6.35 36.97 17.73
CA ASP A 8 -7.40 36.11 18.31
C ASP A 8 -7.66 34.87 17.45
N PHE A 9 -7.58 35.02 16.12
CA PHE A 9 -7.63 33.86 15.22
C PHE A 9 -6.50 32.87 15.52
N LEU A 10 -5.25 33.33 15.60
CA LEU A 10 -4.09 32.49 15.89
C LEU A 10 -4.13 31.86 17.29
N ALA A 11 -4.61 32.59 18.29
CA ALA A 11 -4.59 32.14 19.69
C ALA A 11 -5.78 31.25 20.08
N SER A 12 -6.97 31.56 19.56
CA SER A 12 -8.24 31.03 20.08
C SER A 12 -9.04 30.26 19.03
N THR A 13 -8.95 30.65 17.75
CA THR A 13 -9.81 30.12 16.68
C THR A 13 -9.13 29.05 15.83
N MET A 14 -7.82 29.15 15.62
CA MET A 14 -7.05 28.25 14.75
C MET A 14 -7.00 26.85 15.36
N ARG A 15 -7.62 25.89 14.67
CA ARG A 15 -7.53 24.47 15.02
C ARG A 15 -6.30 23.84 14.37
N MET A 16 -5.37 23.39 15.20
CA MET A 16 -4.12 22.76 14.76
C MET A 16 -4.34 21.33 14.27
N SER A 17 -4.79 21.19 13.02
CA SER A 17 -4.81 19.90 12.30
C SER A 17 -3.50 19.64 11.55
N HIS A 18 -2.83 20.70 11.08
CA HIS A 18 -1.57 20.66 10.32
C HIS A 18 -0.77 21.94 10.59
N ILE A 19 0.53 21.94 10.31
CA ILE A 19 1.41 23.11 10.50
C ILE A 19 1.28 24.20 9.41
N TYR A 20 0.55 23.92 8.33
CA TYR A 20 0.53 24.76 7.14
C TYR A 20 -0.11 26.14 7.34
N GLN A 21 -1.16 26.23 8.14
CA GLN A 21 -1.83 27.50 8.41
C GLN A 21 -0.93 28.50 9.18
N PRO A 22 -0.31 28.14 10.31
CA PRO A 22 0.61 29.05 10.99
C PRO A 22 1.88 29.30 10.17
N LEU A 23 2.36 28.31 9.43
CA LEU A 23 3.53 28.47 8.56
C LEU A 23 3.28 29.44 7.40
N LEU A 24 2.08 29.43 6.81
CA LEU A 24 1.66 30.39 5.78
C LEU A 24 1.68 31.81 6.31
N ILE A 25 1.04 32.02 7.47
CA ILE A 25 0.93 33.34 8.11
C ILE A 25 2.32 33.85 8.50
N LYS A 26 3.16 33.01 9.11
CA LYS A 26 4.57 33.34 9.42
C LYS A 26 5.34 33.73 8.16
N SER A 27 5.26 32.93 7.09
CA SER A 27 5.99 33.17 5.84
C SER A 27 5.56 34.48 5.15
N LEU A 28 4.27 34.81 5.23
CA LEU A 28 3.74 36.07 4.70
C LEU A 28 4.22 37.26 5.54
N ILE A 29 4.20 37.17 6.87
CA ILE A 29 4.74 38.21 7.76
C ILE A 29 6.22 38.47 7.48
N GLU A 30 7.02 37.40 7.37
CA GLU A 30 8.46 37.48 7.05
C GLU A 30 8.74 38.08 5.67
N SER A 31 7.80 37.96 4.72
CA SER A 31 7.89 38.52 3.38
C SER A 31 7.31 39.94 3.27
N GLY A 32 6.98 40.60 4.38
CA GLY A 32 6.39 41.95 4.37
C GLY A 32 4.90 41.98 3.96
N GLY A 33 4.19 40.86 4.16
CA GLY A 33 2.76 40.70 3.90
C GLY A 33 2.39 40.17 2.51
N ILE A 34 3.35 40.11 1.57
CA ILE A 34 3.11 39.68 0.18
C ILE A 34 4.21 38.72 -0.24
N SER A 35 3.85 37.60 -0.85
CA SER A 35 4.79 36.63 -1.39
C SER A 35 4.14 35.86 -2.55
N THR A 36 4.94 35.37 -3.48
CA THR A 36 4.42 34.47 -4.53
C THR A 36 4.16 33.08 -3.94
N ILE A 37 3.21 32.34 -4.51
CA ILE A 37 2.95 30.93 -4.12
C ILE A 37 4.24 30.10 -4.22
N ARG A 38 5.08 30.38 -5.22
CA ARG A 38 6.36 29.68 -5.41
C ARG A 38 7.34 29.92 -4.26
N GLN A 39 7.45 31.16 -3.79
CA GLN A 39 8.29 31.52 -2.63
C GLN A 39 7.76 30.90 -1.34
N LEU A 40 6.44 30.94 -1.13
CA LEU A 40 5.80 30.29 0.02
C LEU A 40 6.04 28.77 0.01
N ALA A 41 5.88 28.11 -1.14
CA ALA A 41 6.15 26.69 -1.29
C ALA A 41 7.62 26.34 -1.00
N ALA A 42 8.58 27.18 -1.41
CA ALA A 42 10.00 26.97 -1.11
C ALA A 42 10.27 27.06 0.41
N ASN A 43 9.63 28.00 1.11
CA ASN A 43 9.75 28.13 2.57
C ASN A 43 9.08 26.96 3.30
N PHE A 44 7.98 26.44 2.76
CA PHE A 44 7.29 25.27 3.29
C PHE A 44 8.17 24.02 3.19
N LEU A 45 8.82 23.83 2.04
CA LEU A 45 9.77 22.73 1.83
C LEU A 45 10.94 22.80 2.83
N ALA A 46 11.42 24.00 3.14
CA ALA A 46 12.49 24.21 4.12
C ALA A 46 12.05 23.94 5.57
N SER A 47 10.75 23.82 5.84
CA SER A 47 10.19 23.52 7.16
C SER A 47 9.62 22.10 7.25
N ASP A 48 9.72 21.30 6.18
CA ASP A 48 9.25 19.92 6.11
C ASP A 48 10.35 18.97 6.60
N GLU A 49 10.25 18.57 7.87
CA GLU A 49 11.16 17.62 8.53
C GLU A 49 11.34 16.31 7.74
N SER A 50 10.30 15.81 7.08
CA SER A 50 10.40 14.56 6.31
C SER A 50 11.31 14.72 5.09
N GLN A 51 11.25 15.89 4.45
CA GLN A 51 12.08 16.22 3.29
C GLN A 51 13.51 16.53 3.72
N ILE A 52 13.69 17.22 4.84
CA ILE A 52 15.01 17.48 5.43
C ILE A 52 15.71 16.15 5.75
N LEU A 53 15.05 15.24 6.50
CA LEU A 53 15.60 13.92 6.83
C LEU A 53 15.93 13.09 5.58
N TYR A 54 15.11 13.17 4.53
CA TYR A 54 15.39 12.53 3.25
C TYR A 54 16.69 13.07 2.61
N TYR A 55 16.85 14.39 2.54
CA TYR A 55 18.04 15.00 1.96
C TYR A 55 19.28 14.79 2.83
N GLU A 56 19.16 14.80 4.16
CA GLU A 56 20.25 14.45 5.07
C GLU A 56 20.79 13.05 4.79
N LYS A 57 19.89 12.06 4.68
CA LYS A 57 20.27 10.68 4.34
C LYS A 57 20.95 10.63 2.99
N ARG A 58 20.39 11.30 1.97
CA ARG A 58 20.97 11.33 0.62
C ARG A 58 22.35 11.98 0.59
N LEU A 59 22.54 13.08 1.32
CA LEU A 59 23.83 13.77 1.46
C LEU A 59 24.88 12.84 2.07
N LYS A 60 24.51 12.12 3.15
CA LYS A 60 25.38 11.16 3.85
C LYS A 60 25.74 9.95 2.99
N GLU A 61 24.81 9.44 2.18
CA GLU A 61 25.01 8.25 1.35
C GLU A 61 25.94 8.50 0.15
N MET A 62 25.82 9.64 -0.55
CA MET A 62 26.48 9.85 -1.83
C MET A 62 27.41 11.07 -1.90
N PRO A 63 26.96 12.33 -1.98
CA PRO A 63 27.85 13.44 -2.30
C PRO A 63 28.89 13.69 -1.21
N ILE A 64 28.54 13.56 0.09
CA ILE A 64 29.52 13.70 1.17
C ILE A 64 30.55 12.56 1.09
N LYS A 65 30.10 11.31 0.94
CA LYS A 65 30.99 10.14 0.87
C LYS A 65 31.95 10.24 -0.33
N VAL A 66 31.44 10.61 -1.50
CA VAL A 66 32.24 10.74 -2.74
C VAL A 66 33.25 11.87 -2.61
N LEU A 67 32.81 13.08 -2.25
CA LEU A 67 33.72 14.24 -2.14
C LEU A 67 34.74 14.07 -1.02
N SER A 68 34.40 13.35 0.06
CA SER A 68 35.35 13.01 1.13
C SER A 68 36.42 12.03 0.64
N LYS A 69 36.03 11.01 -0.15
CA LYS A 69 36.97 10.06 -0.79
C LYS A 69 37.95 10.77 -1.73
N HIS A 70 37.49 11.79 -2.44
CA HIS A 70 38.33 12.62 -3.31
C HIS A 70 39.12 13.72 -2.55
N GLY A 71 39.01 13.77 -1.22
CA GLY A 71 39.75 14.72 -0.39
C GLY A 71 39.30 16.18 -0.55
N ILE A 72 38.15 16.44 -1.18
CA ILE A 72 37.64 17.80 -1.44
C ILE A 72 37.01 18.41 -0.18
N ILE A 73 36.33 17.58 0.61
CA ILE A 73 35.71 17.97 1.88
C ILE A 73 36.25 17.17 3.06
N ALA A 74 36.13 17.73 4.26
CA ALA A 74 36.33 17.06 5.54
C ALA A 74 34.99 16.97 6.29
N ARG A 75 34.82 15.90 7.08
CA ARG A 75 33.65 15.68 7.93
C ARG A 75 34.10 15.50 9.37
N ASP A 76 33.47 16.23 10.28
CA ASP A 76 33.61 16.08 11.73
C ASP A 76 32.21 16.02 12.36
N GLY A 77 31.76 14.82 12.71
CA GLY A 77 30.36 14.57 13.09
C GLY A 77 29.36 14.97 11.99
N GLU A 78 28.55 15.98 12.26
CA GLU A 78 27.57 16.57 11.32
C GLU A 78 28.12 17.79 10.57
N LEU A 79 29.32 18.27 10.91
CA LEU A 79 29.95 19.39 10.23
C LEU A 79 30.66 18.92 8.96
N VAL A 80 30.38 19.60 7.84
CA VAL A 80 31.02 19.36 6.54
C VAL A 80 31.72 20.65 6.11
N SER A 81 33.02 20.57 5.77
CA SER A 81 33.82 21.72 5.33
C SER A 81 34.60 21.41 4.06
N LEU A 82 34.79 22.41 3.20
CA LEU A 82 35.73 22.32 2.07
C LEU A 82 37.16 22.37 2.60
N LYS A 83 38.04 21.47 2.13
CA LYS A 83 39.45 21.45 2.56
C LYS A 83 40.27 22.61 2.01
N VAL A 84 39.77 23.31 0.98
CA VAL A 84 40.41 24.49 0.41
C VAL A 84 40.37 25.62 1.44
N ARG A 85 41.54 26.12 1.84
CA ARG A 85 41.66 27.27 2.74
C ARG A 85 41.30 28.56 2.00
N LYS A 86 40.72 29.52 2.72
CA LYS A 86 40.40 30.92 2.33
C LYS A 86 40.57 31.23 0.83
N MET A 87 39.44 31.30 0.14
CA MET A 87 39.38 31.77 -1.25
C MET A 87 39.13 33.28 -1.31
N THR A 88 39.74 33.97 -2.27
CA THR A 88 39.38 35.36 -2.60
C THR A 88 37.97 35.44 -3.19
N LEU A 89 37.41 36.64 -3.29
CA LEU A 89 36.08 36.83 -3.91
C LEU A 89 36.07 36.36 -5.36
N GLU A 90 37.15 36.62 -6.11
CA GLU A 90 37.31 36.22 -7.50
C GLU A 90 37.35 34.69 -7.63
N GLN A 91 38.13 34.02 -6.77
CA GLN A 91 38.21 32.56 -6.75
C GLN A 91 36.87 31.91 -6.38
N LYS A 92 36.12 32.50 -5.43
CA LYS A 92 34.76 32.01 -5.08
C LYS A 92 33.81 32.14 -6.26
N ALA A 93 33.85 33.27 -6.96
CA ALA A 93 33.00 33.52 -8.13
C ALA A 93 33.33 32.55 -9.27
N GLU A 94 34.62 32.28 -9.51
CA GLU A 94 35.08 31.32 -10.50
C GLU A 94 34.58 29.90 -10.20
N ILE A 95 34.77 29.40 -8.97
CA ILE A 95 34.28 28.08 -8.58
C ILE A 95 32.76 28.00 -8.64
N LYS A 96 32.04 29.05 -8.21
CA LYS A 96 30.58 29.09 -8.31
C LYS A 96 30.12 28.99 -9.77
N LYS A 97 30.77 29.73 -10.67
CA LYS A 97 30.50 29.68 -12.11
C LYS A 97 30.75 28.28 -12.68
N LEU A 98 31.84 27.63 -12.30
CA LEU A 98 32.14 26.25 -12.72
C LEU A 98 31.10 25.24 -12.20
N CYS A 99 30.64 25.38 -10.95
CA CYS A 99 29.56 24.58 -10.39
C CYS A 99 28.25 24.81 -11.15
N GLU A 100 27.87 26.07 -11.41
CA GLU A 100 26.68 26.44 -12.16
C GLU A 100 26.75 25.89 -13.60
N GLN A 101 27.90 25.99 -14.26
CA GLN A 101 28.14 25.40 -15.57
C GLN A 101 27.97 23.88 -15.55
N LYS A 102 28.54 23.17 -14.56
CA LYS A 102 28.39 21.71 -14.44
C LYS A 102 26.96 21.29 -14.15
N ILE A 103 26.25 22.04 -13.32
CA ILE A 103 24.81 21.83 -13.07
C ILE A 103 24.04 22.04 -14.37
N GLN A 104 24.34 23.10 -15.12
CA GLN A 104 23.67 23.39 -16.38
C GLN A 104 24.00 22.36 -17.46
N GLU A 105 25.25 21.94 -17.60
CA GLU A 105 25.68 20.84 -18.49
C GLU A 105 24.95 19.54 -18.14
N PHE A 106 24.78 19.24 -16.85
CA PHE A 106 24.02 18.08 -16.39
C PHE A 106 22.52 18.21 -16.72
N ILE A 107 21.93 19.39 -16.53
CA ILE A 107 20.53 19.69 -16.88
C ILE A 107 20.33 19.64 -18.40
N VAL A 108 21.28 20.11 -19.21
CA VAL A 108 21.15 20.10 -20.67
C VAL A 108 21.38 18.68 -21.22
N SER A 109 22.38 17.95 -20.74
CA SER A 109 22.75 16.62 -21.25
C SER A 109 21.74 15.52 -20.93
N ARG A 110 20.96 15.66 -19.86
CA ARG A 110 19.85 14.75 -19.54
C ARG A 110 18.48 15.36 -19.78
N GLY A 111 18.42 16.62 -20.22
CA GLY A 111 17.20 17.43 -20.24
C GLY A 111 16.81 17.94 -18.85
N LEU A 112 15.82 18.84 -18.81
CA LEU A 112 15.13 19.28 -17.57
C LEU A 112 14.68 18.10 -16.68
N SER A 113 14.73 16.88 -17.21
CA SER A 113 14.55 15.57 -16.58
C SER A 113 15.44 15.28 -15.34
N THR A 114 16.42 16.11 -14.99
CA THR A 114 17.33 15.86 -13.84
C THR A 114 16.85 16.47 -12.52
N TRP A 115 16.05 17.52 -12.59
CA TRP A 115 15.21 18.00 -11.48
C TRP A 115 13.81 17.38 -11.51
N ASP A 116 13.65 16.34 -12.33
CA ASP A 116 12.36 15.78 -12.74
C ASP A 116 12.04 14.45 -12.10
N TYR A 117 12.31 14.36 -10.81
CA TYR A 117 11.42 13.58 -9.98
C TYR A 117 10.26 14.45 -9.44
N ARG A 118 10.29 15.79 -9.64
CA ARG A 118 9.30 16.73 -9.08
C ARG A 118 8.95 18.00 -9.89
N LEU A 119 9.51 18.25 -11.09
CA LEU A 119 9.34 19.57 -11.75
C LEU A 119 8.99 19.60 -13.25
N LEU A 120 8.75 18.47 -13.92
CA LEU A 120 7.84 18.38 -15.08
C LEU A 120 6.56 17.65 -14.67
N ASP A 121 5.86 18.25 -13.71
CA ASP A 121 4.41 18.19 -13.70
C ASP A 121 3.87 19.08 -14.81
N ASP A 122 3.89 18.53 -16.02
CA ASP A 122 2.64 18.53 -16.78
C ASP A 122 1.94 17.15 -16.65
N THR A 123 2.39 16.30 -15.72
CA THR A 123 1.92 14.92 -15.61
C THR A 123 1.98 14.32 -14.18
N ALA A 124 1.80 15.12 -13.13
CA ALA A 124 1.34 14.56 -11.86
C ALA A 124 -0.01 13.92 -12.16
N VAL A 125 -0.24 12.76 -11.54
CA VAL A 125 -1.61 12.28 -11.45
C VAL A 125 -2.36 13.37 -10.69
N SER A 126 -3.18 14.16 -11.39
CA SER A 126 -3.91 15.27 -10.77
C SER A 126 -4.67 14.75 -9.56
N ASP A 127 -4.91 15.58 -8.54
CA ASP A 127 -5.63 15.13 -7.34
C ASP A 127 -7.01 14.53 -7.70
N VAL A 128 -7.64 15.03 -8.77
CA VAL A 128 -8.87 14.48 -9.35
C VAL A 128 -8.66 13.08 -9.92
N LEU A 129 -7.63 12.89 -10.75
CA LEU A 129 -7.30 11.61 -11.35
C LEU A 129 -6.85 10.60 -10.30
N ARG A 130 -6.13 11.08 -9.27
CA ARG A 130 -5.67 10.31 -8.12
C ARG A 130 -6.84 9.82 -7.29
N TYR A 131 -7.78 10.72 -6.97
CA TYR A 131 -9.02 10.38 -6.30
C TYR A 131 -9.84 9.37 -7.09
N GLN A 132 -10.00 9.57 -8.40
CA GLN A 132 -10.77 8.70 -9.28
C GLN A 132 -10.20 7.27 -9.31
N VAL A 133 -8.89 7.13 -9.54
CA VAL A 133 -8.20 5.85 -9.61
C VAL A 133 -8.25 5.11 -8.25
N LEU A 134 -8.06 5.82 -7.13
CA LEU A 134 -8.19 5.24 -5.78
C LEU A 134 -9.62 4.82 -5.43
N LYS A 135 -10.62 5.63 -5.85
CA LYS A 135 -12.04 5.34 -5.63
C LYS A 135 -12.47 4.09 -6.38
N GLU A 136 -12.04 3.93 -7.64
CA GLU A 136 -12.36 2.75 -8.44
C GLU A 136 -11.68 1.49 -7.92
N ALA A 137 -10.43 1.61 -7.48
CA ALA A 137 -9.71 0.53 -6.81
C ALA A 137 -10.28 0.19 -5.41
N LYS A 138 -11.28 0.94 -4.91
CA LYS A 138 -11.92 0.75 -3.60
C LYS A 138 -10.90 0.64 -2.46
N GLY A 139 -9.84 1.45 -2.53
CA GLY A 139 -8.77 1.43 -1.53
C GLY A 139 -8.00 0.11 -1.47
N ARG A 140 -7.79 -0.57 -2.60
CA ARG A 140 -7.05 -1.84 -2.67
C ARG A 140 -5.91 -1.79 -3.69
N CYS A 141 -4.86 -2.56 -3.42
CA CYS A 141 -3.78 -2.82 -4.37
C CYS A 141 -4.27 -3.71 -5.53
N ALA A 142 -3.95 -3.34 -6.76
CA ALA A 142 -4.31 -4.07 -7.96
C ALA A 142 -3.60 -5.41 -8.13
N LEU A 143 -2.40 -5.53 -7.59
CA LEU A 143 -1.65 -6.79 -7.67
C LEU A 143 -2.01 -7.77 -6.55
N CYS A 144 -2.13 -7.30 -5.31
CA CYS A 144 -2.26 -8.20 -4.14
C CYS A 144 -3.53 -8.01 -3.32
N GLY A 145 -4.40 -7.07 -3.65
CA GLY A 145 -5.68 -6.87 -2.98
C GLY A 145 -5.63 -6.28 -1.56
N ILE A 146 -4.44 -6.06 -1.00
CA ILE A 146 -4.25 -5.44 0.33
C ILE A 146 -4.92 -4.07 0.38
N THR A 147 -5.54 -3.74 1.51
CA THR A 147 -6.30 -2.50 1.66
C THR A 147 -5.39 -1.33 2.04
N ILE A 148 -5.92 -0.12 1.87
CA ILE A 148 -5.28 1.12 2.31
C ILE A 148 -5.10 1.20 3.83
N ASP A 149 -5.97 0.52 4.59
CA ASP A 149 -5.91 0.46 6.04
C ASP A 149 -4.72 -0.39 6.52
N ASP A 150 -4.38 -1.43 5.74
CA ASP A 150 -3.29 -2.35 6.08
C ASP A 150 -1.94 -1.86 5.55
N LYS A 151 -1.93 -1.14 4.42
CA LYS A 151 -0.70 -0.65 3.80
C LYS A 151 -0.91 0.58 2.92
N PRO A 152 0.04 1.53 2.92
CA PRO A 152 0.02 2.66 1.99
C PRO A 152 -0.07 2.19 0.53
N LEU A 153 -1.00 2.81 -0.20
CA LEU A 153 -1.21 2.61 -1.63
C LEU A 153 -0.65 3.77 -2.44
N ASP A 154 0.06 3.41 -3.51
CA ASP A 154 0.63 4.29 -4.51
C ASP A 154 -0.18 4.19 -5.80
N ILE A 155 -0.10 5.22 -6.64
CA ILE A 155 -0.57 5.16 -8.02
C ILE A 155 0.65 5.03 -8.91
N ASP A 156 0.68 3.99 -9.72
CA ASP A 156 1.75 3.68 -10.65
C ASP A 156 1.23 3.69 -12.09
N HIS A 157 2.14 3.92 -13.04
CA HIS A 157 1.82 3.81 -14.46
C HIS A 157 1.87 2.35 -14.92
N ILE A 158 0.89 1.92 -15.72
CA ILE A 158 0.89 0.59 -16.35
C ILE A 158 2.07 0.51 -17.29
N ILE A 159 2.02 1.26 -18.40
CA ILE A 159 3.16 1.50 -19.27
C ILE A 159 4.06 2.52 -18.55
N PRO A 160 5.30 2.15 -18.18
CA PRO A 160 6.21 3.07 -17.50
C PRO A 160 6.45 4.33 -18.34
N LYS A 161 6.62 5.49 -17.66
CA LYS A 161 6.91 6.76 -18.34
C LYS A 161 8.18 6.66 -19.22
N ALA A 162 9.18 5.90 -18.78
CA ALA A 162 10.41 5.64 -19.55
C ALA A 162 10.16 4.94 -20.90
N LYS A 163 9.01 4.26 -21.05
CA LYS A 163 8.57 3.61 -22.30
C LYS A 163 7.50 4.43 -23.05
N GLY A 164 7.30 5.70 -22.70
CA GLY A 164 6.31 6.58 -23.33
C GLY A 164 4.89 6.51 -22.75
N GLY A 165 4.72 5.90 -21.58
CA GLY A 165 3.43 5.85 -20.89
C GLY A 165 2.92 7.24 -20.48
N LYS A 166 1.68 7.56 -20.86
CA LYS A 166 1.01 8.84 -20.55
C LYS A 166 0.41 8.83 -19.14
N THR A 167 0.33 9.99 -18.47
CA THR A 167 -0.46 10.13 -17.23
C THR A 167 -1.93 10.37 -17.57
N VAL A 168 -2.62 9.29 -17.91
CA VAL A 168 -4.06 9.26 -18.20
C VAL A 168 -4.71 8.14 -17.42
N TYR A 169 -6.01 8.25 -17.16
CA TYR A 169 -6.76 7.28 -16.37
C TYR A 169 -6.49 5.82 -16.80
N GLU A 170 -6.45 5.60 -18.11
CA GLU A 170 -6.29 4.29 -18.76
C GLU A 170 -4.90 3.68 -18.52
N ASN A 171 -3.90 4.49 -18.15
CA ASN A 171 -2.53 4.05 -17.93
C ASN A 171 -2.11 4.11 -16.45
N LEU A 172 -3.06 4.28 -15.53
CA LEU A 172 -2.78 4.33 -14.09
C LEU A 172 -3.40 3.16 -13.36
N GLN A 173 -2.70 2.66 -12.35
CA GLN A 173 -3.14 1.57 -11.48
C GLN A 173 -2.73 1.80 -10.02
N VAL A 174 -3.50 1.25 -9.08
CA VAL A 174 -3.20 1.37 -7.64
C VAL A 174 -2.36 0.17 -7.20
N LEU A 175 -1.22 0.39 -6.56
CA LEU A 175 -0.38 -0.69 -6.01
C LEU A 175 0.04 -0.37 -4.58
N CYS A 176 0.14 -1.36 -3.70
CA CYS A 176 0.71 -1.12 -2.38
C CYS A 176 2.21 -0.85 -2.48
N SER A 177 2.75 -0.13 -1.50
CA SER A 177 4.17 0.27 -1.45
C SER A 177 5.18 -0.88 -1.67
N THR A 178 4.83 -2.13 -1.36
CA THR A 178 5.67 -3.30 -1.66
C THR A 178 5.54 -3.73 -3.12
N CYS A 179 4.32 -3.94 -3.61
CA CYS A 179 4.06 -4.36 -4.99
C CYS A 179 4.62 -3.35 -5.99
N ASN A 180 4.45 -2.06 -5.71
CA ASN A 180 4.98 -0.96 -6.50
C ASN A 180 6.52 -1.05 -6.64
N ARG A 181 7.23 -1.26 -5.52
CA ARG A 181 8.70 -1.40 -5.51
C ARG A 181 9.19 -2.66 -6.23
N THR A 182 8.39 -3.73 -6.23
CA THR A 182 8.74 -5.00 -6.87
C THR A 182 8.63 -4.94 -8.40
N LYS A 183 7.64 -4.21 -8.94
CA LYS A 183 7.34 -4.12 -10.37
C LYS A 183 8.54 -3.62 -11.21
N ARG A 184 9.23 -2.58 -10.73
CA ARG A 184 10.32 -1.86 -11.47
C ARG A 184 9.85 -1.32 -12.84
N ASP A 185 10.65 -0.48 -13.48
CA ASP A 185 10.31 0.16 -14.78
C ASP A 185 10.31 -0.81 -15.98
N THR A 186 10.41 -2.12 -15.75
CA THR A 186 10.52 -3.16 -16.78
C THR A 186 9.19 -3.76 -17.19
N ASP A 187 8.18 -3.68 -16.33
CA ASP A 187 6.90 -4.38 -16.46
C ASP A 187 5.76 -3.40 -16.82
N ASP A 188 5.03 -3.69 -17.90
CA ASP A 188 3.88 -2.94 -18.40
C ASP A 188 2.54 -3.65 -18.16
N THR A 189 2.51 -4.63 -17.25
CA THR A 189 1.30 -5.38 -16.91
C THR A 189 0.24 -4.48 -16.28
N ASP A 190 -0.99 -4.59 -16.80
CA ASP A 190 -2.18 -3.97 -16.25
C ASP A 190 -2.77 -4.85 -15.14
N PHE A 191 -2.38 -4.59 -13.90
CA PHE A 191 -2.89 -5.34 -12.75
C PHE A 191 -4.34 -4.98 -12.39
N ARG A 192 -4.95 -3.95 -12.99
CA ARG A 192 -6.37 -3.66 -12.74
C ARG A 192 -7.28 -4.79 -13.21
N LYS A 193 -6.84 -5.55 -14.22
CA LYS A 193 -7.55 -6.74 -14.71
C LYS A 193 -7.60 -7.85 -13.66
N ILE A 194 -6.60 -7.92 -12.79
CA ILE A 194 -6.60 -8.84 -11.65
C ILE A 194 -7.74 -8.47 -10.68
N ILE A 195 -7.91 -7.18 -10.33
CA ILE A 195 -9.03 -6.71 -9.49
C ILE A 195 -10.39 -7.01 -10.15
N ALA A 196 -10.51 -6.83 -11.47
CA ALA A 196 -11.77 -7.02 -12.17
C ALA A 196 -12.28 -8.47 -12.10
N GLU A 197 -11.38 -9.45 -11.99
CA GLU A 197 -11.72 -10.86 -11.81
C GLU A 197 -11.92 -11.26 -10.33
N ASP A 198 -11.45 -10.42 -9.39
CA ASP A 198 -11.48 -10.68 -7.95
C ASP A 198 -12.86 -10.48 -7.29
N TYR A 199 -13.89 -10.08 -8.05
CA TYR A 199 -15.26 -9.94 -7.55
C TYR A 199 -16.29 -10.22 -8.64
N LYS A 200 -17.16 -11.19 -8.38
CA LYS A 200 -18.30 -11.48 -9.26
C LYS A 200 -19.62 -11.05 -8.64
N GLU A 201 -20.39 -10.23 -9.35
CA GLU A 201 -21.68 -9.71 -8.88
C GLU A 201 -22.73 -10.79 -8.65
N ASP A 202 -22.67 -11.91 -9.36
CA ASP A 202 -23.56 -13.05 -9.19
C ASP A 202 -23.10 -14.02 -8.08
N CYS A 203 -21.85 -13.93 -7.61
CA CYS A 203 -21.33 -14.79 -6.57
C CYS A 203 -21.85 -14.41 -5.17
N ILE A 204 -22.45 -15.38 -4.48
CA ILE A 204 -23.01 -15.18 -3.13
C ILE A 204 -21.95 -14.80 -2.10
N PHE A 205 -20.73 -15.34 -2.21
CA PHE A 205 -19.64 -15.06 -1.27
C PHE A 205 -19.00 -13.70 -1.53
N CYS A 206 -18.91 -13.27 -2.78
CA CYS A 206 -18.56 -11.89 -3.13
C CYS A 206 -19.58 -10.91 -2.53
N LYS A 207 -20.88 -11.14 -2.65
CA LYS A 207 -21.89 -10.29 -1.99
C LYS A 207 -21.71 -10.27 -0.47
N LYS A 208 -21.48 -11.44 0.12
CA LYS A 208 -21.33 -11.59 1.58
C LYS A 208 -20.11 -10.84 2.13
N SER A 209 -19.01 -10.76 1.39
CA SER A 209 -17.82 -10.01 1.80
C SER A 209 -18.02 -8.48 1.86
N ARG A 210 -19.13 -7.96 1.33
CA ARG A 210 -19.44 -6.50 1.29
C ARG A 210 -20.59 -6.07 2.22
N GLY A 211 -21.05 -6.92 3.13
CA GLY A 211 -22.15 -6.55 4.04
C GLY A 211 -22.92 -7.72 4.65
N GLY A 212 -22.43 -8.94 4.50
CA GLY A 212 -23.00 -10.11 5.15
C GLY A 212 -22.60 -10.24 6.61
N LYS A 213 -23.27 -11.13 7.35
CA LYS A 213 -22.89 -11.50 8.72
C LYS A 213 -21.58 -12.30 8.70
N ILE A 214 -20.52 -11.66 9.16
CA ILE A 214 -19.15 -12.20 9.27
C ILE A 214 -18.88 -12.52 10.75
N LEU A 215 -18.26 -13.68 11.01
CA LEU A 215 -17.83 -14.10 12.35
C LEU A 215 -16.45 -13.56 12.69
N HIS A 216 -15.52 -13.68 11.73
CA HIS A 216 -14.13 -13.23 11.80
C HIS A 216 -13.70 -12.74 10.43
N GLU A 217 -12.83 -11.75 10.38
CA GLU A 217 -12.17 -11.34 9.15
C GLU A 217 -10.76 -10.84 9.40
N ASN A 218 -9.97 -10.86 8.34
CA ASN A 218 -8.71 -10.14 8.20
C ASN A 218 -8.65 -9.53 6.80
N ASP A 219 -7.50 -9.02 6.40
CA ASP A 219 -7.30 -8.28 5.15
C ASP A 219 -7.69 -9.09 3.90
N TYR A 220 -7.51 -10.41 3.94
CA TYR A 220 -7.61 -11.30 2.77
C TYR A 220 -8.75 -12.31 2.85
N ALA A 221 -9.32 -12.61 4.02
CA ALA A 221 -10.32 -13.64 4.19
C ALA A 221 -11.36 -13.28 5.25
N PHE A 222 -12.49 -13.98 5.23
CA PHE A 222 -13.55 -13.88 6.22
C PHE A 222 -14.15 -15.25 6.55
N ALA A 223 -14.77 -15.37 7.71
CA ALA A 223 -15.51 -16.56 8.15
C ALA A 223 -17.00 -16.28 8.29
N THR A 224 -17.82 -17.26 7.94
CA THR A 224 -19.27 -17.22 8.13
C THR A 224 -19.83 -18.62 8.38
N LEU A 225 -20.99 -18.71 9.01
CA LEU A 225 -21.66 -20.01 9.19
C LEU A 225 -22.15 -20.54 7.84
N ASP A 226 -22.06 -21.86 7.68
CA ASP A 226 -22.69 -22.56 6.58
C ASP A 226 -24.23 -22.50 6.75
N GLY A 227 -24.96 -22.30 5.64
CA GLY A 227 -26.43 -22.30 5.63
C GLY A 227 -27.04 -23.69 5.79
N TYR A 228 -26.27 -24.74 5.46
CA TYR A 228 -26.64 -26.15 5.57
C TYR A 228 -25.53 -26.89 6.35
N PRO A 229 -25.42 -26.64 7.68
CA PRO A 229 -24.31 -27.15 8.47
C PRO A 229 -24.31 -28.68 8.54
N VAL A 230 -23.15 -29.30 8.28
CA VAL A 230 -22.95 -30.76 8.46
C VAL A 230 -22.98 -31.11 9.95
N SER A 231 -22.49 -30.22 10.80
CA SER A 231 -22.57 -30.29 12.26
C SER A 231 -22.71 -28.89 12.85
N GLU A 232 -23.24 -28.79 14.06
CA GLU A 232 -23.37 -27.50 14.74
C GLU A 232 -22.01 -26.81 14.90
N GLY A 233 -21.90 -25.57 14.41
CA GLY A 233 -20.68 -24.78 14.37
C GLY A 233 -19.93 -24.83 13.04
N HIS A 234 -20.43 -25.57 12.04
CA HIS A 234 -19.86 -25.62 10.68
C HIS A 234 -19.66 -24.21 10.11
N THR A 235 -18.40 -23.88 9.86
CA THR A 235 -17.96 -22.56 9.42
C THR A 235 -17.28 -22.67 8.05
N LEU A 236 -17.58 -21.73 7.17
CA LEU A 236 -16.90 -21.52 5.89
C LEU A 236 -15.89 -20.39 6.04
N ILE A 237 -14.64 -20.62 5.64
CA ILE A 237 -13.57 -19.61 5.58
C ILE A 237 -13.26 -19.32 4.13
N ILE A 238 -13.34 -18.06 3.74
CA ILE A 238 -13.49 -17.66 2.35
C ILE A 238 -12.52 -16.49 2.07
N PRO A 239 -11.65 -16.56 1.05
CA PRO A 239 -10.88 -15.41 0.61
C PRO A 239 -11.85 -14.30 0.13
N LYS A 240 -11.53 -13.04 0.46
CA LYS A 240 -12.33 -11.88 0.05
C LYS A 240 -12.33 -11.71 -1.47
N ARG A 241 -11.22 -12.06 -2.12
CA ARG A 241 -11.07 -12.13 -3.57
C ARG A 241 -11.70 -13.41 -4.13
N HIS A 242 -12.27 -13.30 -5.32
CA HIS A 242 -12.93 -14.39 -6.02
C HIS A 242 -11.91 -15.29 -6.73
N PHE A 243 -11.64 -16.43 -6.13
CA PHE A 243 -10.85 -17.50 -6.73
C PHE A 243 -11.76 -18.68 -7.00
N SER A 244 -11.63 -19.36 -8.14
CA SER A 244 -12.57 -20.42 -8.50
C SER A 244 -12.50 -21.57 -7.50
N ASP A 245 -11.30 -21.97 -7.09
CA ASP A 245 -11.10 -23.01 -6.09
C ASP A 245 -9.84 -22.81 -5.21
N TYR A 246 -9.56 -23.79 -4.34
CA TYR A 246 -8.47 -23.74 -3.37
C TYR A 246 -7.07 -23.62 -3.99
N PHE A 247 -6.83 -24.15 -5.19
CA PHE A 247 -5.52 -24.16 -5.83
C PHE A 247 -5.18 -22.83 -6.52
N ASP A 248 -6.17 -21.97 -6.72
CA ASP A 248 -6.00 -20.66 -7.36
C ASP A 248 -5.56 -19.57 -6.38
N ILE A 249 -5.74 -19.77 -5.07
CA ILE A 249 -5.49 -18.72 -4.08
C ILE A 249 -3.98 -18.51 -3.87
N THR A 250 -3.55 -17.28 -3.61
CA THR A 250 -2.12 -17.00 -3.41
C THR A 250 -1.65 -17.39 -2.01
N GLN A 251 -0.32 -17.43 -1.81
CA GLN A 251 0.27 -17.73 -0.50
C GLN A 251 -0.25 -16.82 0.62
N LYS A 252 -0.58 -15.56 0.34
CA LYS A 252 -1.10 -14.64 1.36
C LYS A 252 -2.53 -15.01 1.77
N GLU A 253 -3.39 -15.32 0.80
CA GLU A 253 -4.75 -15.80 1.06
C GLU A 253 -4.72 -17.14 1.80
N HIS A 254 -3.82 -18.06 1.46
CA HIS A 254 -3.64 -19.31 2.22
C HIS A 254 -3.33 -19.05 3.70
N ILE A 255 -2.37 -18.17 3.99
CA ILE A 255 -2.00 -17.82 5.37
C ILE A 255 -3.19 -17.18 6.10
N ALA A 256 -3.85 -16.24 5.45
CA ALA A 256 -4.98 -15.53 6.04
C ALA A 256 -6.19 -16.43 6.34
N VAL A 257 -6.52 -17.35 5.43
CA VAL A 257 -7.54 -18.39 5.65
C VAL A 257 -7.13 -19.27 6.83
N HIS A 258 -5.87 -19.70 6.88
CA HIS A 258 -5.37 -20.57 7.95
C HIS A 258 -5.43 -19.90 9.32
N ASP A 259 -5.12 -18.61 9.43
CA ASP A 259 -5.21 -17.86 10.68
C ASP A 259 -6.65 -17.78 11.19
N ILE A 260 -7.62 -17.54 10.31
CA ILE A 260 -9.05 -17.55 10.67
C ILE A 260 -9.50 -18.95 11.14
N ILE A 261 -9.06 -20.02 10.48
CA ILE A 261 -9.34 -21.40 10.91
C ILE A 261 -8.85 -21.63 12.34
N ARG A 262 -7.62 -21.19 12.66
CA ARG A 262 -7.04 -21.34 14.00
C ARG A 262 -7.81 -20.55 15.05
N ILE A 263 -8.22 -19.32 14.74
CA ILE A 263 -9.00 -18.46 15.63
C ILE A 263 -10.38 -19.09 15.89
N ARG A 264 -11.10 -19.45 14.82
CA ARG A 264 -12.45 -20.03 14.94
C ARG A 264 -12.45 -21.36 15.68
N ARG A 265 -11.47 -22.22 15.44
CA ARG A 265 -11.29 -23.48 16.20
C ARG A 265 -11.17 -23.22 17.70
N LYS A 266 -10.35 -22.24 18.11
CA LYS A 266 -10.17 -21.90 19.53
C LYS A 266 -11.46 -21.39 20.16
N GLU A 267 -12.22 -20.58 19.43
CA GLU A 267 -13.51 -20.07 19.89
C GLU A 267 -14.52 -21.21 20.07
N LEU A 268 -14.66 -22.10 19.09
CA LEU A 268 -15.57 -23.25 19.15
C LEU A 268 -15.26 -24.15 20.35
N LEU A 269 -13.99 -24.47 20.58
CA LEU A 269 -13.57 -25.28 21.74
C LEU A 269 -13.81 -24.59 23.09
N ARG A 270 -13.86 -23.25 23.12
CA ARG A 270 -14.19 -22.49 24.34
C ARG A 270 -15.71 -22.45 24.59
N SER A 271 -16.50 -22.38 23.52
CA SER A 271 -17.96 -22.28 23.62
C SER A 271 -18.66 -23.61 23.79
N ASP A 272 -18.07 -24.71 23.29
CA ASP A 272 -18.66 -26.05 23.32
C ASP A 272 -17.59 -27.09 23.66
N SER A 273 -17.63 -27.60 24.89
CA SER A 273 -16.71 -28.61 25.40
C SER A 273 -16.96 -30.02 24.86
N SER A 274 -18.09 -30.27 24.18
CA SER A 274 -18.39 -31.56 23.55
C SER A 274 -17.65 -31.78 22.23
N ILE A 275 -17.03 -30.73 21.68
CA ILE A 275 -16.23 -30.82 20.45
C ILE A 275 -14.90 -31.50 20.76
N GLU A 276 -14.69 -32.68 20.18
CA GLU A 276 -13.50 -33.51 20.38
C GLU A 276 -12.60 -33.60 19.14
N GLY A 277 -13.06 -33.09 17.99
CA GLY A 277 -12.30 -33.13 16.74
C GLY A 277 -12.78 -32.13 15.70
N PHE A 278 -12.08 -32.07 14.58
CA PHE A 278 -12.44 -31.23 13.45
C PHE A 278 -12.13 -31.94 12.13
N ASN A 279 -12.99 -31.75 11.13
CA ASN A 279 -12.61 -31.94 9.74
C ASN A 279 -12.45 -30.59 9.06
N THR A 280 -11.45 -30.50 8.19
CA THR A 280 -11.25 -29.33 7.34
C THR A 280 -10.89 -29.77 5.94
N GLY A 281 -11.33 -29.02 4.94
CA GLY A 281 -11.10 -29.31 3.54
C GLY A 281 -11.82 -28.32 2.64
N ALA A 282 -11.51 -28.40 1.35
CA ALA A 282 -12.18 -27.66 0.29
C ALA A 282 -12.47 -28.61 -0.87
N ASN A 283 -13.53 -28.34 -1.60
CA ASN A 283 -13.83 -29.02 -2.85
C ASN A 283 -13.33 -28.13 -3.99
N SER A 284 -12.50 -28.68 -4.89
CA SER A 284 -12.00 -28.00 -6.09
C SER A 284 -12.49 -28.73 -7.33
N GLY A 285 -13.39 -28.11 -8.08
CA GLY A 285 -14.04 -28.68 -9.26
C GLY A 285 -15.35 -29.40 -8.96
N GLU A 286 -16.19 -29.51 -10.00
CA GLU A 286 -17.54 -30.08 -9.92
C GLU A 286 -17.52 -31.56 -9.49
N VAL A 287 -16.59 -32.33 -10.03
CA VAL A 287 -16.41 -33.77 -9.69
C VAL A 287 -16.02 -33.97 -8.22
N ALA A 288 -15.36 -32.98 -7.61
CA ALA A 288 -15.05 -32.98 -6.18
C ALA A 288 -16.23 -32.53 -5.30
N GLY A 289 -17.38 -32.20 -5.90
CA GLY A 289 -18.58 -31.74 -5.20
C GLY A 289 -18.60 -30.23 -4.91
N GLN A 290 -17.84 -29.42 -5.66
CA GLN A 290 -17.92 -27.97 -5.55
C GLN A 290 -19.20 -27.45 -6.23
N THR A 291 -19.99 -26.66 -5.49
CA THR A 291 -21.25 -26.08 -5.99
C THR A 291 -21.24 -24.55 -6.04
N ILE A 292 -20.34 -23.92 -5.29
CA ILE A 292 -20.10 -22.47 -5.33
C ILE A 292 -18.70 -22.25 -5.85
N TRP A 293 -18.60 -21.62 -7.01
CA TRP A 293 -17.35 -21.33 -7.73
C TRP A 293 -16.61 -20.13 -7.15
N HIS A 294 -16.43 -20.16 -5.83
CA HIS A 294 -15.58 -19.25 -5.08
C HIS A 294 -14.99 -20.09 -3.95
N CYS A 295 -13.67 -20.25 -3.95
CA CYS A 295 -12.91 -20.98 -2.94
C CYS A 295 -13.49 -20.79 -1.54
N HIS A 296 -13.78 -21.88 -0.84
CA HIS A 296 -14.22 -21.86 0.54
C HIS A 296 -13.71 -23.10 1.24
N ILE A 297 -13.17 -22.90 2.44
CA ILE A 297 -12.61 -23.97 3.25
C ILE A 297 -13.60 -24.25 4.37
N HIS A 298 -14.00 -25.51 4.46
CA HIS A 298 -14.86 -26.00 5.53
C HIS A 298 -14.05 -26.18 6.82
N LEU A 299 -14.64 -25.76 7.93
CA LEU A 299 -14.24 -26.13 9.28
C LEU A 299 -15.44 -26.73 9.99
N ILE A 300 -15.42 -28.06 10.13
CA ILE A 300 -16.53 -28.85 10.65
C ILE A 300 -16.13 -29.39 12.03
N PRO A 301 -16.68 -28.87 13.13
CA PRO A 301 -16.45 -29.44 14.46
C PRO A 301 -17.08 -30.83 14.59
N ARG A 302 -16.43 -31.74 15.30
CA ARG A 302 -16.84 -33.14 15.46
C ARG A 302 -17.03 -33.49 16.92
N ARG A 303 -18.04 -34.32 17.20
CA ARG A 303 -18.42 -34.78 18.54
C ARG A 303 -18.46 -36.31 18.55
N LYS A 304 -18.28 -36.91 19.71
CA LYS A 304 -18.42 -38.37 19.82
C LYS A 304 -19.87 -38.78 19.50
N GLY A 305 -20.02 -39.75 18.59
CA GLY A 305 -21.33 -40.28 18.19
C GLY A 305 -22.06 -39.47 17.11
N ASP A 306 -21.47 -38.40 16.57
CA ASP A 306 -22.06 -37.63 15.46
C ASP A 306 -22.07 -38.38 14.11
N THR A 307 -21.37 -39.51 14.04
CA THR A 307 -21.39 -40.47 12.93
C THR A 307 -21.21 -41.88 13.47
N LEU A 308 -21.82 -42.86 12.80
CA LEU A 308 -21.76 -44.27 13.20
C LEU A 308 -20.33 -44.84 13.12
N ASN A 309 -19.56 -44.42 12.11
CA ASN A 309 -18.17 -44.87 11.92
C ASN A 309 -17.29 -43.71 11.46
N PRO A 310 -16.52 -43.08 12.38
CA PRO A 310 -15.68 -41.94 12.03
C PRO A 310 -14.36 -42.33 11.32
N ARG A 311 -13.96 -43.61 11.35
CA ARG A 311 -12.69 -44.08 10.78
C ARG A 311 -12.68 -43.83 9.27
N GLY A 312 -11.58 -43.28 8.76
CA GLY A 312 -11.43 -42.91 7.35
C GLY A 312 -11.71 -41.44 7.06
N GLY A 313 -12.57 -40.76 7.83
CA GLY A 313 -12.78 -39.31 7.77
C GLY A 313 -12.96 -38.78 6.34
N VAL A 314 -11.99 -37.99 5.85
CA VAL A 314 -11.97 -37.38 4.50
C VAL A 314 -12.15 -38.41 3.38
N ARG A 315 -11.78 -39.68 3.58
CA ARG A 315 -12.03 -40.75 2.59
C ARG A 315 -13.52 -40.97 2.29
N GLY A 316 -14.42 -40.49 3.15
CA GLY A 316 -15.86 -40.50 2.94
C GLY A 316 -16.34 -39.79 1.67
N VAL A 317 -15.48 -38.99 1.01
CA VAL A 317 -15.78 -38.43 -0.33
C VAL A 317 -16.05 -39.53 -1.38
N ILE A 318 -15.49 -40.73 -1.20
CA ILE A 318 -15.86 -41.92 -1.94
C ILE A 318 -16.39 -42.94 -0.92
N PRO A 319 -17.70 -42.96 -0.61
CA PRO A 319 -18.25 -43.66 0.55
C PRO A 319 -17.86 -45.14 0.66
N HIS A 320 -17.86 -45.85 -0.46
CA HIS A 320 -17.50 -47.28 -0.51
C HIS A 320 -16.00 -47.56 -0.28
N ARG A 321 -15.14 -46.52 -0.26
CA ARG A 321 -13.69 -46.61 0.03
C ARG A 321 -13.30 -45.97 1.37
N MET A 322 -14.27 -45.56 2.17
CA MET A 322 -14.03 -44.88 3.45
C MET A 322 -13.28 -45.77 4.44
N ASN A 323 -13.70 -47.04 4.54
CA ASN A 323 -13.15 -48.00 5.49
C ASN A 323 -11.83 -48.62 5.00
N TYR A 324 -10.91 -48.88 5.94
CA TYR A 324 -9.70 -49.69 5.78
C TYR A 324 -9.25 -50.24 7.13
#